data_AF-A0A8T5SXN0-F1
#
_entry.id   AF-A0A8T5SXN0-F1
#
_cell.length_a   1.000
_cell.length_b   1.000
_cell.length_c   1.000
_cell.angle_alpha   90.00
_cell.angle_beta   90.00
_cell.angle_gamma   90.00
#
_symmetry.space_group_name_H-M   'P 1'
#
loop_
_entity.id
_entity.type
_entity.pdbx_description
1 polymer ?
#
loop_
_entity_poly.entity_id
_entity_poly.type
_entity_poly.pdbx_seq_one_letter_code
_entity_poly.pdbx_strand_id
1 'polypeptide(L)'
;GYYSNAGVPQETGIQIENEPIISDVTIKLAERLRFDPYRLLSSGVLILLAKDNTANKIIEHCSENNIPCSIIGKVTDNKGSIISGNKIVKNLEADEIIKALKALEKIKND
;
A
#
# COMPACT_ATOMS: atom_id res chain seq x y z
N GLY A 1 -13.93 -22.01 7.34
CA GLY A 1 -13.65 -21.22 6.13
C GLY A 1 -12.84 -20.02 6.52
N TYR A 2 -11.53 -20.04 6.27
CA TYR A 2 -10.54 -19.08 6.80
C TYR A 2 -10.01 -18.14 5.70
N TYR A 3 -10.92 -17.62 4.86
CA TYR A 3 -10.58 -16.58 3.89
C TYR A 3 -11.57 -15.42 4.06
N SER A 4 -11.49 -14.74 5.20
CA SER A 4 -12.02 -13.38 5.36
C SER A 4 -10.88 -12.41 5.06
N ASN A 5 -11.05 -11.57 4.03
CA ASN A 5 -10.29 -10.35 3.71
C ASN A 5 -8.87 -10.29 4.31
N ALA A 6 -7.90 -10.93 3.66
CA ALA A 6 -6.50 -10.88 4.06
C ALA A 6 -6.05 -9.40 4.16
N GLY A 7 -5.73 -8.93 5.37
CA GLY A 7 -5.16 -7.59 5.61
C GLY A 7 -6.00 -6.64 6.46
N VAL A 8 -7.28 -6.92 6.74
CA VAL A 8 -8.08 -6.09 7.65
C VAL A 8 -8.11 -6.73 9.04
N PRO A 9 -7.64 -6.05 10.10
CA PRO A 9 -7.78 -6.57 11.45
C PRO A 9 -9.26 -6.70 11.83
N GLN A 10 -9.67 -7.83 12.40
CA GLN A 10 -11.08 -8.09 12.74
C GLN A 10 -11.51 -7.37 14.02
N GLU A 11 -10.58 -7.20 14.96
CA GLU A 11 -10.83 -6.60 16.28
C GLU A 11 -10.23 -5.20 16.44
N THR A 12 -9.55 -4.69 15.43
CA THR A 12 -8.90 -3.37 15.39
C THR A 12 -9.06 -2.75 14.00
N GLY A 13 -8.64 -1.50 13.85
CA GLY A 13 -8.55 -0.81 12.57
C GLY A 13 -7.11 -0.40 12.26
N ILE A 14 -6.90 0.15 11.07
CA ILE A 14 -5.63 0.74 10.65
C ILE A 14 -5.91 2.17 10.21
N GLN A 15 -5.14 3.13 10.71
CA GLN A 15 -5.12 4.50 10.20
C GLN A 15 -3.81 4.73 9.46
N ILE A 16 -3.89 4.99 8.16
CA ILE A 16 -2.78 5.40 7.31
C ILE A 16 -2.60 6.90 7.46
N GLU A 17 -1.39 7.30 7.82
CA GLU A 17 -1.02 8.70 8.11
C GLU A 17 0.03 9.21 7.13
N ASN A 18 0.86 8.32 6.57
CA ASN A 18 1.89 8.65 5.59
C ASN A 18 1.76 7.74 4.37
N GLU A 19 2.21 8.25 3.22
CA GLU A 19 2.24 7.46 1.99
C GLU A 19 3.36 6.40 2.03
N PRO A 20 3.09 5.16 1.60
CA PRO A 20 4.14 4.16 1.38
C PRO A 20 5.22 4.64 0.42
N ILE A 21 6.45 4.15 0.62
CA ILE A 21 7.58 4.41 -0.28
C ILE A 21 7.29 3.77 -1.64
N ILE A 22 7.30 4.58 -2.69
CA ILE A 22 7.13 4.16 -4.08
C ILE A 22 8.25 4.79 -4.92
N SER A 23 8.73 4.07 -5.93
CA SER A 23 9.78 4.59 -6.82
C SER A 23 9.26 5.70 -7.72
N ASP A 24 10.12 6.68 -8.03
CA ASP A 24 9.79 7.77 -8.97
C ASP A 24 9.36 7.26 -10.35
N VAL A 25 9.93 6.15 -10.79
CA VAL A 25 9.56 5.50 -12.06
C VAL A 25 8.12 5.01 -12.00
N THR A 26 7.71 4.38 -10.90
CA THR A 26 6.34 3.92 -10.69
C THR A 26 5.37 5.10 -10.67
N ILE A 27 5.71 6.21 -10.01
CA ILE A 27 4.87 7.43 -9.99
C ILE A 27 4.67 7.97 -11.41
N LYS A 28 5.75 8.14 -12.18
CA LYS A 28 5.68 8.62 -13.57
C LYS A 28 4.84 7.70 -14.47
N LEU A 29 4.94 6.39 -14.28
CA LEU A 29 4.13 5.42 -15.01
C LEU A 29 2.66 5.50 -14.60
N ALA A 30 2.37 5.64 -13.30
CA ALA A 30 1.02 5.79 -12.78
C ALA A 30 0.31 7.01 -13.38
N GLU A 31 1.01 8.14 -13.47
CA GLU A 31 0.52 9.35 -14.14
C GLU A 31 0.25 9.11 -15.63
N ARG A 32 1.22 8.51 -16.33
CA ARG A 32 1.15 8.32 -17.79
C ARG A 32 0.08 7.30 -18.21
N LEU A 33 -0.06 6.22 -17.45
CA LEU A 33 -0.94 5.09 -17.72
C LEU A 33 -2.24 5.13 -16.92
N ARG A 34 -2.40 6.17 -16.09
CA ARG A 34 -3.61 6.49 -15.31
C ARG A 34 -4.04 5.38 -14.37
N PHE A 35 -3.11 4.70 -13.70
CA PHE A 35 -3.40 3.72 -12.66
C PHE A 35 -3.04 4.24 -11.27
N ASP A 36 -3.61 3.64 -10.22
CA ASP A 36 -3.27 3.95 -8.83
C ASP A 36 -2.04 3.14 -8.38
N PRO A 37 -0.90 3.77 -8.04
CA PRO A 37 0.34 3.07 -7.73
C PRO A 37 0.27 2.26 -6.42
N TYR A 38 -0.60 2.62 -5.49
CA TYR A 38 -0.77 1.92 -4.20
C TYR A 38 -1.63 0.65 -4.32
N ARG A 39 -2.26 0.47 -5.49
CA ARG A 39 -3.17 -0.65 -5.80
C ARG A 39 -2.53 -1.70 -6.71
N LEU A 40 -1.25 -1.52 -7.07
CA LEU A 40 -0.49 -2.53 -7.80
C LEU A 40 -0.15 -3.72 -6.91
N LEU A 41 -0.16 -4.91 -7.50
CA LEU A 41 0.39 -6.10 -6.86
C LEU A 41 1.90 -5.91 -6.65
N SER A 42 2.35 -5.99 -5.40
CA SER A 42 3.77 -5.96 -5.07
C SER A 42 4.26 -7.35 -4.69
N SER A 43 5.22 -7.88 -5.45
CA SER A 43 5.86 -9.17 -5.17
C SER A 43 7.11 -9.06 -4.28
N GLY A 44 7.46 -7.84 -3.82
CA GLY A 44 8.70 -7.58 -3.08
C GLY A 44 8.56 -6.62 -1.90
N VAL A 45 7.35 -6.37 -1.41
CA VAL A 45 7.09 -5.48 -0.27
C VAL A 45 6.54 -6.30 0.90
N LEU A 46 6.99 -5.94 2.10
CA LEU A 46 6.51 -6.52 3.35
C LEU A 46 5.79 -5.45 4.17
N ILE A 47 4.56 -5.72 4.59
CA ILE A 47 3.81 -4.90 5.53
C ILE A 47 3.94 -5.54 6.92
N LEU A 48 4.33 -4.73 7.92
CA LEU A 48 4.57 -5.18 9.28
C LEU A 48 3.69 -4.42 10.28
N LEU A 49 3.22 -5.14 11.29
CA LEU A 49 2.65 -4.55 12.50
C LEU A 49 3.64 -4.77 13.64
N ALA A 50 4.01 -3.69 14.32
CA ALA A 50 4.96 -3.74 15.43
C ALA A 50 4.53 -2.76 16.52
N LYS A 51 4.96 -3.02 17.76
CA LYS A 51 4.90 -2.03 18.83
C LYS A 51 5.84 -0.87 18.51
N ASP A 52 5.52 0.33 18.97
CA ASP A 52 6.25 1.57 18.63
C ASP A 52 7.77 1.45 18.86
N ASN A 53 8.18 0.88 19.99
CA ASN A 53 9.59 0.69 20.32
C ASN A 53 10.31 -0.32 19.40
N THR A 54 9.58 -1.31 18.88
CA THR A 54 10.11 -2.29 17.92
C THR A 54 10.11 -1.72 16.52
N ALA A 55 9.10 -0.93 16.13
CA ALA A 55 9.02 -0.30 14.82
C ALA A 55 10.24 0.58 14.52
N ASN A 56 10.67 1.39 15.49
CA ASN A 56 11.86 2.23 15.34
C ASN A 56 13.14 1.41 15.14
N LYS A 57 13.30 0.30 15.88
CA LYS A 57 14.45 -0.61 15.72
C LYS A 57 14.45 -1.30 14.35
N ILE A 58 13.28 -1.65 13.83
CA ILE A 58 13.14 -2.23 12.48
C ILE A 58 13.60 -1.19 11.44
N ILE A 59 13.14 0.06 11.54
CA ILE A 59 13.55 1.12 10.61
C ILE A 59 15.06 1.34 10.65
N GLU A 60 15.65 1.44 11.86
CA GLU A 60 17.09 1.62 12.04
C GLU A 60 17.87 0.49 11.37
N HIS A 61 17.51 -0.76 11.67
CA HIS A 61 18.18 -1.92 11.09
C HIS A 61 18.00 -2.02 9.57
N CYS A 62 16.81 -1.70 9.04
CA CYS A 62 16.57 -1.62 7.60
C CYS A 62 17.45 -0.55 6.95
N SER A 63 17.57 0.62 7.58
CA SER A 63 18.42 1.72 7.10
C SER A 63 19.89 1.33 7.04
N GLU A 64 20.42 0.65 8.07
CA GLU A 64 21.81 0.15 8.09
C GLU A 64 22.10 -0.82 6.93
N ASN A 65 21.08 -1.55 6.47
CA ASN A 65 21.18 -2.51 5.39
C ASN A 65 20.72 -1.96 4.03
N ASN A 66 20.50 -0.64 3.91
CA ASN A 66 20.00 0.02 2.71
C ASN A 66 18.65 -0.53 2.19
N ILE A 67 17.80 -0.99 3.11
CA ILE A 67 16.44 -1.46 2.81
C ILE A 67 15.47 -0.31 3.10
N PRO A 68 14.74 0.22 2.11
CA PRO A 68 13.74 1.26 2.35
C PRO A 68 12.62 0.76 3.27
N CYS A 69 12.41 1.44 4.38
CA CYS A 69 11.38 1.10 5.36
C CYS A 69 10.85 2.38 6.01
N SER A 70 9.55 2.45 6.25
CA SER A 70 8.90 3.61 6.89
C SER A 70 7.66 3.19 7.67
N ILE A 71 7.34 3.95 8.72
CA ILE A 71 6.03 3.84 9.39
C ILE A 71 5.00 4.60 8.55
N ILE A 72 4.00 3.87 8.04
CA ILE A 72 2.92 4.41 7.20
C ILE A 72 1.66 4.77 7.99
N GLY A 73 1.56 4.34 9.24
CA GLY A 73 0.35 4.52 10.04
C GLY A 73 0.37 3.73 11.34
N LYS A 74 -0.80 3.58 11.95
CA LYS A 74 -0.98 2.94 13.26
C LYS A 74 -2.22 2.07 13.34
N VAL A 75 -2.22 1.16 14.31
CA VAL A 75 -3.41 0.38 14.69
C VAL A 75 -4.34 1.26 15.51
N THR A 76 -5.65 1.10 15.32
CA THR A 76 -6.69 1.86 16.04
C THR A 76 -7.78 0.92 16.57
N ASP A 77 -8.66 1.42 17.41
CA ASP A 77 -9.79 0.63 17.95
C ASP A 77 -10.99 0.55 16.98
N ASN A 78 -10.93 1.22 15.83
CA ASN A 78 -11.98 1.23 14.81
C ASN A 78 -12.03 -0.08 14.02
N LYS A 79 -12.70 -1.08 14.58
CA LYS A 79 -12.76 -2.46 14.07
C LYS A 79 -13.10 -2.54 12.57
N GLY A 80 -12.39 -3.44 11.88
CA GLY A 80 -12.72 -3.84 10.50
C GLY A 80 -12.50 -2.74 9.45
N SER A 81 -11.77 -1.67 9.79
CA SER A 81 -11.63 -0.50 8.92
C SER A 81 -10.17 -0.14 8.69
N ILE A 82 -9.81 0.06 7.43
CA ILE A 82 -8.57 0.75 7.05
C ILE A 82 -8.97 2.16 6.62
N ILE A 83 -8.42 3.18 7.26
CA ILE A 83 -8.75 4.59 7.04
C ILE A 83 -7.50 5.29 6.51
N SER A 84 -7.63 5.98 5.37
CA SER A 84 -6.61 6.92 4.88
C SER A 84 -7.20 8.33 4.86
N GLY A 85 -6.61 9.23 5.64
CA GLY A 85 -7.21 10.53 5.95
C GLY A 85 -8.60 10.37 6.57
N ASN A 86 -9.64 10.85 5.88
CA ASN A 86 -11.05 10.73 6.31
C ASN A 86 -11.85 9.69 5.50
N LYS A 87 -11.18 8.81 4.74
CA LYS A 87 -11.83 7.86 3.84
C LYS A 87 -11.54 6.42 4.24
N ILE A 88 -12.57 5.59 4.22
CA ILE A 88 -12.41 4.13 4.33
C ILE A 88 -11.81 3.62 3.02
N VAL A 89 -10.69 2.91 3.11
CA VAL A 89 -10.06 2.22 1.99
C VAL A 89 -10.95 1.04 1.61
N LYS A 90 -11.53 1.12 0.41
CA LYS A 90 -12.37 0.05 -0.14
C LYS A 90 -11.52 -1.04 -0.79
N ASN A 91 -12.02 -2.27 -0.74
CA ASN A 91 -11.46 -3.38 -1.52
C ASN A 91 -11.37 -3.04 -3.02
N LEU A 92 -10.41 -3.68 -3.68
CA LEU A 92 -10.21 -3.57 -5.12
C LEU A 92 -11.41 -4.18 -5.87
N GLU A 93 -12.00 -3.43 -6.80
CA GLU A 93 -13.04 -3.93 -7.71
C GLU A 93 -12.49 -4.32 -9.10
N ALA A 94 -11.34 -3.74 -9.50
CA ALA A 94 -10.66 -4.04 -10.75
C ALA A 94 -9.13 -3.96 -10.55
N ASP A 95 -8.39 -4.78 -11.30
CA ASP A 95 -6.93 -4.79 -11.25
C ASP A 95 -6.35 -3.56 -11.99
N GLU A 96 -5.63 -2.70 -11.27
CA GLU A 96 -4.97 -1.52 -11.83
C GLU A 96 -3.96 -1.88 -12.94
N ILE A 97 -3.43 -3.11 -12.95
CA ILE A 97 -2.57 -3.62 -14.03
C ILE A 97 -3.36 -3.67 -15.35
N ILE A 98 -4.59 -4.16 -15.34
CA ILE A 98 -5.44 -4.23 -16.55
C ILE A 98 -5.71 -2.82 -17.09
N LYS A 99 -5.93 -1.85 -16.18
CA LYS A 99 -6.12 -0.45 -16.54
C LYS A 99 -4.87 0.14 -17.20
N ALA A 100 -3.70 -0.13 -16.62
CA ALA A 100 -2.41 0.30 -17.17
C ALA A 100 -2.16 -0.28 -18.57
N LEU A 101 -2.42 -1.57 -18.78
CA LEU A 101 -2.27 -2.25 -20.07
C LEU A 101 -3.19 -1.65 -21.15
N LYS A 102 -4.47 -1.41 -20.82
CA LYS A 102 -5.42 -0.75 -21.75
C LYS A 102 -4.99 0.67 -22.12
N ALA A 103 -4.42 1.41 -21.17
CA ALA A 103 -3.89 2.75 -21.45
C ALA A 103 -2.68 2.68 -22.39
N LEU A 104 -1.79 1.72 -22.17
CA LEU A 104 -0.63 1.49 -23.02
C LEU A 104 -1.01 1.13 -24.47
N GLU A 105 -2.02 0.27 -24.65
CA GLU A 105 -2.54 -0.08 -25.98
C GLU A 105 -3.06 1.14 -26.74
N LYS A 106 -3.78 2.05 -26.08
CA LYS A 106 -4.25 3.28 -26.71
C LYS A 106 -3.09 4.14 -27.20
N ILE A 107 -2.08 4.34 -26.36
CA ILE A 107 -0.88 5.13 -26.70
C ILE A 107 -0.13 4.54 -27.89
N LYS A 108 -0.11 3.21 -28.03
CA LYS A 108 0.59 2.53 -29.14
C LYS A 108 -0.14 2.70 -30.48
N ASN A 109 -1.44 2.96 -30.45
CA ASN A 109 -2.29 3.10 -31.63
C ASN A 109 -2.55 4.56 -32.03
N ASP A 110 -2.00 5.52 -31.27
CA ASP A 110 -1.96 6.96 -31.56
C ASP A 110 -0.63 7.33 -32.24
#